data_AF-A0A5N5I7C3-F1
#
_entry.id   AF-A0A5N5I7C3-F1
#
_cell.length_a   1.000
_cell.length_b   1.000
_cell.length_c   1.000
_cell.angle_alpha   90.00
_cell.angle_beta   90.00
_cell.angle_gamma   90.00
#
_symmetry.space_group_name_H-M   'P 1'
#
loop_
_entity.id
_entity.type
_entity.pdbx_description
1 polymer ?
#
loop_
_entity_poly.entity_id
_entity_poly.type
_entity_poly.pdbx_seq_one_letter_code
_entity_poly.pdbx_strand_id
1 'polypeptide(L)'
;MCAEAIVEGSENGKRMVNEADLRTYLEKWDKTYWPTYKVLDVLQKVFYRSNPAREAFVEMCADEYVQKMTFDSYLYKRVVPGNPWEDLKLAVNTIGSLVRAYALRREMEKINV
;
A
#
# COMPACT_ATOMS: atom_id res chain seq x y z
N MET A 1 5.87 -0.37 -20.11
CA MET A 1 4.41 -0.07 -20.18
C MET A 1 4.08 1.16 -21.01
N CYS A 2 4.39 2.39 -20.59
CA CYS A 2 3.96 3.59 -21.35
C CYS A 2 4.58 3.65 -22.77
N ALA A 3 5.90 3.48 -22.88
CA ALA A 3 6.57 3.46 -24.18
C ALA A 3 6.06 2.32 -25.09
N GLU A 4 5.84 1.12 -24.54
CA GLU A 4 5.27 -0.02 -25.28
C GLU A 4 3.87 0.30 -25.79
N ALA A 5 3.02 0.91 -24.97
CA ALA A 5 1.67 1.29 -25.38
C ALA A 5 1.68 2.38 -26.47
N ILE A 6 2.66 3.29 -26.45
CA ILE A 6 2.86 4.27 -27.53
C ILE A 6 3.29 3.58 -28.83
N VAL A 7 4.20 2.62 -28.75
CA VAL A 7 4.64 1.84 -29.94
C VAL A 7 3.48 1.00 -30.50
N GLU A 8 2.70 0.34 -29.64
CA GLU A 8 1.51 -0.43 -29.99
C GLU A 8 0.44 0.47 -30.63
N GLY A 9 0.06 1.55 -29.94
CA GLY A 9 -0.95 2.51 -30.40
C GLY A 9 -0.53 3.31 -31.63
N SER A 10 0.76 3.54 -31.87
CA SER A 10 1.22 4.17 -33.13
C SER A 10 1.33 3.18 -34.30
N GLU A 11 1.06 1.89 -34.07
CA GLU A 11 1.29 0.81 -35.04
C GLU A 11 2.74 0.79 -35.56
N ASN A 12 3.72 0.93 -34.65
CA ASN A 12 5.14 1.13 -34.96
C ASN A 12 5.39 2.39 -35.82
N GLY A 13 4.70 3.48 -35.51
CA GLY A 13 4.88 4.79 -36.14
C GLY A 13 4.09 5.02 -37.45
N LYS A 14 3.19 4.12 -37.84
CA LYS A 14 2.33 4.29 -39.03
C LYS A 14 1.22 5.31 -38.84
N ARG A 15 0.83 5.58 -37.58
CA ARG A 15 -0.17 6.59 -37.24
C ARG A 15 0.15 7.29 -35.93
N MET A 16 -0.50 8.44 -35.72
CA MET A 16 -0.48 9.12 -34.44
C MET A 16 -1.35 8.37 -33.41
N VAL A 17 -0.91 8.42 -32.15
CA VAL A 17 -1.65 7.92 -30.99
C VAL A 17 -2.86 8.81 -30.74
N ASN A 18 -3.99 8.22 -30.36
CA ASN A 18 -5.20 8.94 -29.96
C ASN A 18 -5.68 8.55 -28.55
N GLU A 19 -6.79 9.12 -28.11
CA GLU A 19 -7.33 8.88 -26.76
C GLU A 19 -7.67 7.40 -26.47
N ALA A 20 -8.14 6.65 -27.47
CA ALA A 20 -8.49 5.24 -27.28
C ALA A 20 -7.26 4.37 -26.96
N ASP A 21 -6.11 4.68 -27.58
CA ASP A 21 -4.84 4.03 -27.29
C ASP A 21 -4.40 4.31 -25.82
N LEU A 22 -4.57 5.56 -25.37
CA LEU A 22 -4.25 5.96 -23.99
C LEU A 22 -5.18 5.28 -22.98
N ARG A 23 -6.47 5.13 -23.28
CA ARG A 23 -7.42 4.41 -22.41
C ARG A 23 -7.02 2.95 -22.24
N THR A 24 -6.54 2.32 -23.30
CA THR A 24 -6.01 0.95 -23.25
C THR A 24 -4.79 0.84 -22.34
N TYR A 25 -3.86 1.81 -22.44
CA TYR A 25 -2.73 1.92 -21.52
C TYR A 25 -3.19 2.08 -20.06
N LEU A 26 -4.11 3.00 -19.80
CA LEU A 26 -4.62 3.27 -18.46
C LEU A 26 -5.29 2.03 -17.85
N GLU A 27 -6.08 1.28 -18.62
CA GLU A 27 -6.68 0.03 -18.16
C GLU A 27 -5.60 -1.00 -17.75
N LYS A 28 -4.56 -1.19 -18.58
CA LYS A 28 -3.44 -2.09 -18.26
C LYS A 28 -2.69 -1.61 -17.00
N TRP A 29 -2.47 -0.29 -16.88
CA TRP A 29 -1.79 0.33 -15.74
C TRP A 29 -2.59 0.17 -14.45
N ASP A 30 -3.88 0.50 -14.46
CA ASP A 30 -4.77 0.40 -13.31
C ASP A 30 -4.84 -1.05 -12.83
N LYS A 31 -5.06 -2.01 -13.72
CA LYS A 31 -5.06 -3.45 -13.34
C LYS A 31 -3.75 -3.88 -12.69
N THR A 32 -2.63 -3.29 -13.07
CA THR A 32 -1.30 -3.67 -12.58
C THR A 32 -0.95 -3.01 -11.24
N TYR A 33 -1.27 -1.71 -11.07
CA TYR A 33 -0.75 -0.91 -9.95
C TYR A 33 -1.82 -0.39 -9.00
N TRP A 34 -3.10 -0.40 -9.38
CA TRP A 34 -4.18 0.06 -8.52
C TRP A 34 -4.16 -0.60 -7.13
N PRO A 35 -3.94 -1.93 -6.98
CA PRO A 35 -3.86 -2.55 -5.66
C PRO A 35 -2.75 -1.96 -4.78
N THR A 36 -1.57 -1.70 -5.36
CA THR A 36 -0.43 -1.09 -4.67
C THR A 36 -0.80 0.27 -4.10
N TYR A 37 -1.37 1.15 -4.93
CA TYR A 37 -1.75 2.49 -4.47
C TYR A 37 -2.90 2.47 -3.47
N LYS A 38 -3.82 1.51 -3.58
CA LYS A 38 -4.88 1.34 -2.58
C LYS A 38 -4.35 0.91 -1.22
N VAL A 39 -3.40 -0.02 -1.18
CA VAL A 39 -2.74 -0.40 0.08
C VAL A 39 -2.06 0.81 0.71
N LEU A 40 -1.28 1.57 -0.06
CA LEU A 40 -0.59 2.77 0.46
C LEU A 40 -1.57 3.83 0.99
N ASP A 41 -2.67 4.07 0.28
CA ASP A 41 -3.73 5.01 0.71
C ASP A 41 -4.39 4.56 2.02
N VAL A 42 -4.66 3.25 2.19
CA VAL A 42 -5.19 2.70 3.44
C VAL A 42 -4.19 2.88 4.59
N LEU A 43 -2.92 2.52 4.38
CA LEU A 43 -1.86 2.71 5.39
C LEU A 43 -1.76 4.18 5.81
N GLN A 44 -1.81 5.11 4.84
CA GLN A 44 -1.82 6.54 5.11
C GLN A 44 -3.02 6.95 5.96
N LYS A 45 -4.23 6.57 5.57
CA LYS A 45 -5.47 6.92 6.28
C LYS A 45 -5.54 6.35 7.69
N VAL A 46 -4.99 5.17 7.93
CA VAL A 46 -5.02 4.55 9.26
C VAL A 46 -3.94 5.14 10.16
N PHE A 47 -2.68 5.09 9.71
CA PHE A 47 -1.55 5.28 10.60
C PHE A 47 -1.04 6.71 10.71
N TYR A 48 -1.29 7.58 9.72
CA TYR A 48 -0.73 8.93 9.71
C TYR A 48 -1.63 9.98 10.39
N ARG A 49 -2.71 9.54 11.05
CA ARG A 49 -3.72 10.42 11.70
C ARG A 49 -3.34 10.92 13.09
N SER A 50 -2.48 10.20 13.83
CA SER A 50 -2.11 10.57 15.20
C SER A 50 -0.77 9.94 15.60
N ASN A 51 -0.13 10.44 16.65
CA ASN A 51 1.12 9.84 17.16
C ASN A 51 0.92 8.37 17.60
N PRO A 52 -0.11 7.99 18.38
CA PRO A 52 -0.36 6.58 18.71
C PRO A 52 -0.50 5.67 17.48
N ALA A 53 -1.18 6.17 16.44
CA ALA A 53 -1.33 5.40 15.21
C ALA A 53 0.02 5.23 14.50
N ARG A 54 0.90 6.24 14.52
CA ARG A 54 2.27 6.11 13.98
C ARG A 54 3.12 5.13 14.78
N GLU A 55 3.01 5.10 16.11
CA GLU A 55 3.73 4.12 16.93
C GLU A 55 3.24 2.69 16.66
N ALA A 56 1.91 2.49 16.52
CA ALA A 56 1.36 1.19 16.12
C ALA A 56 1.82 0.76 14.73
N PHE A 57 2.08 1.71 13.81
CA PHE A 57 2.66 1.42 12.51
C PHE A 57 4.11 0.95 12.61
N VAL A 58 4.92 1.58 13.46
CA VAL A 58 6.30 1.14 13.73
C VAL A 58 6.31 -0.28 14.29
N GLU A 59 5.41 -0.59 15.23
CA GLU A 59 5.26 -1.93 15.78
C GLU A 59 4.88 -2.96 14.69
N MET A 60 3.94 -2.60 13.81
CA MET A 60 3.56 -3.45 12.67
C MET A 60 4.75 -3.69 11.71
N CYS A 61 5.58 -2.68 11.46
CA CYS A 61 6.77 -2.83 10.60
C CYS A 61 7.87 -3.73 11.17
N ALA A 62 7.83 -4.04 12.48
CA ALA A 62 8.78 -4.96 13.10
C ALA A 62 8.47 -6.44 12.77
N ASP A 63 7.28 -6.74 12.24
CA ASP A 63 6.87 -8.09 11.87
C ASP A 63 7.63 -8.59 10.61
N GLU A 64 8.22 -9.79 10.68
CA GLU A 64 9.03 -10.36 9.59
C GLU A 64 8.21 -10.57 8.30
N TYR A 65 6.94 -10.94 8.42
CA TYR A 65 6.06 -11.10 7.27
C TYR A 65 5.83 -9.76 6.58
N VAL A 66 5.60 -8.69 7.36
CA VAL A 66 5.49 -7.32 6.84
C VAL A 66 6.78 -6.89 6.13
N GLN A 67 7.94 -7.16 6.72
CA GLN A 67 9.23 -6.84 6.12
C GLN A 67 9.45 -7.55 4.79
N LYS A 68 9.16 -8.85 4.72
CA LYS A 68 9.25 -9.64 3.50
C LYS A 68 8.32 -9.10 2.42
N MET A 69 7.04 -8.92 2.75
CA MET A 69 6.03 -8.38 1.81
C MET A 69 6.41 -6.99 1.30
N THR A 70 6.96 -6.14 2.18
CA THR A 70 7.44 -4.80 1.83
C THR A 70 8.62 -4.88 0.88
N PHE A 71 9.60 -5.73 1.18
CA PHE A 71 10.79 -5.88 0.35
C PHE A 71 10.45 -6.45 -1.04
N ASP A 72 9.66 -7.51 -1.10
CA ASP A 72 9.24 -8.10 -2.37
C ASP A 72 8.40 -7.09 -3.18
N SER A 73 7.48 -6.38 -2.53
CA SER A 73 6.67 -5.36 -3.19
C SER A 73 7.51 -4.16 -3.66
N TYR A 74 8.56 -3.81 -2.91
CA TYR A 74 9.50 -2.76 -3.28
C TYR A 74 10.36 -3.15 -4.48
N LEU A 75 10.87 -4.38 -4.53
CA LEU A 75 11.70 -4.84 -5.63
C LEU A 75 10.92 -4.96 -6.93
N TYR A 76 9.71 -5.53 -6.87
CA TYR A 76 8.87 -5.76 -8.06
C TYR A 76 7.90 -4.61 -8.36
N LYS A 77 7.93 -3.54 -7.55
CA LYS A 77 7.10 -2.32 -7.67
C LYS A 77 5.60 -2.59 -7.78
N ARG A 78 5.14 -3.71 -7.22
CA ARG A 78 3.75 -4.15 -7.19
C ARG A 78 3.48 -4.81 -5.85
N VAL A 79 2.28 -4.64 -5.30
CA VAL A 79 1.91 -5.40 -4.11
C VAL A 79 1.96 -6.89 -4.43
N VAL A 80 2.74 -7.62 -3.65
CA VAL A 80 2.86 -9.07 -3.80
C VAL A 80 1.61 -9.73 -3.20
N PRO A 81 1.09 -10.82 -3.79
CA PRO A 81 0.01 -11.57 -3.16
C PRO A 81 0.46 -12.11 -1.80
N GLY A 82 -0.28 -11.74 -0.76
CA GLY A 82 -0.01 -12.19 0.61
C GLY A 82 -0.47 -13.63 0.86
N ASN A 83 -0.03 -14.18 1.98
CA ASN A 83 -0.61 -15.39 2.54
C ASN A 83 -1.86 -15.01 3.36
N PRO A 84 -3.07 -15.48 3.03
CA PRO A 84 -4.30 -15.07 3.72
C PRO A 84 -4.27 -15.30 5.25
N TRP A 85 -3.57 -16.34 5.71
CA TRP A 85 -3.43 -16.61 7.14
C TRP A 85 -2.50 -15.62 7.84
N GLU A 86 -1.39 -15.25 7.19
CA GLU A 86 -0.46 -14.26 7.73
C GLU A 86 -1.06 -12.85 7.68
N ASP A 87 -1.82 -12.53 6.62
CA ASP A 87 -2.57 -11.28 6.50
C ASP A 87 -3.62 -11.12 7.61
N LEU A 88 -4.36 -12.19 7.92
CA LEU A 88 -5.34 -12.18 9.01
C LEU A 88 -4.65 -12.00 10.37
N LYS A 89 -3.57 -12.73 10.61
CA LYS A 89 -2.77 -12.62 11.85
C LYS A 89 -2.23 -11.20 12.01
N LEU A 90 -1.68 -10.63 10.93
CA LEU A 90 -1.20 -9.25 10.89
C LEU A 90 -2.32 -8.25 11.20
N ALA A 91 -3.50 -8.42 10.61
CA ALA A 91 -4.64 -7.54 10.85
C ALA A 91 -5.06 -7.54 12.34
N VAL A 92 -5.14 -8.73 12.96
CA VAL A 92 -5.46 -8.86 14.40
C VAL A 92 -4.40 -8.20 15.27
N ASN A 93 -3.12 -8.48 15.02
CA ASN A 93 -2.01 -7.88 15.77
C ASN A 93 -2.02 -6.36 15.66
N THR A 94 -2.22 -5.84 14.45
CA THR A 94 -2.28 -4.40 14.15
C THR A 94 -3.41 -3.72 14.91
N ILE A 95 -4.62 -4.32 14.95
CA ILE A 95 -5.75 -3.79 15.73
C ILE A 95 -5.37 -3.77 17.22
N GLY A 96 -4.74 -4.82 17.73
CA GLY A 96 -4.25 -4.90 19.10
C GLY A 96 -3.26 -3.77 19.42
N SER A 97 -2.25 -3.56 18.58
CA SER A 97 -1.25 -2.50 18.73
C SER A 97 -1.88 -1.10 18.71
N LEU A 98 -2.85 -0.86 17.81
CA LEU A 98 -3.61 0.40 17.80
C LEU A 98 -4.35 0.62 19.12
N VAL A 99 -5.16 -0.35 19.56
CA VAL A 99 -5.90 -0.25 20.83
C VAL A 99 -4.95 0.03 22.01
N ARG A 100 -3.82 -0.68 22.06
CA ARG A 100 -2.80 -0.50 23.10
C ARG A 100 -2.18 0.88 23.08
N ALA A 101 -1.80 1.39 21.90
CA ALA A 101 -1.19 2.71 21.73
C ALA A 101 -2.14 3.83 22.18
N TYR A 102 -3.43 3.72 21.83
CA TYR A 102 -4.46 4.66 22.27
C TYR A 102 -4.73 4.58 23.78
N ALA A 103 -4.74 3.39 24.36
CA ALA A 103 -4.90 3.20 25.80
C ALA A 103 -3.72 3.81 26.59
N LEU A 104 -2.48 3.55 26.17
CA LEU A 104 -1.28 4.12 26.79
C LEU A 104 -1.30 5.65 26.76
N ARG A 105 -1.67 6.25 25.62
CA ARG A 105 -1.82 7.71 25.52
C ARG A 105 -2.82 8.25 26.54
N ARG A 106 -3.98 7.60 26.70
CA ARG A 106 -5.01 8.02 27.66
C ARG A 106 -4.52 7.95 29.10
N GLU A 107 -3.77 6.91 29.47
CA GLU A 107 -3.22 6.80 30.83
C GLU A 107 -2.10 7.84 31.06
N MET A 108 -1.25 8.11 30.07
CA MET A 108 -0.25 9.20 30.16
C MET A 108 -0.90 10.58 30.36
N GLU A 109 -2.01 10.86 29.69
CA GLU A 109 -2.76 12.11 29.87
C GLU A 109 -3.26 12.28 31.32
N LYS A 110 -3.58 11.20 32.03
CA LYS A 110 -4.02 11.28 33.45
C LYS A 110 -2.87 11.57 34.42
N ILE A 111 -1.64 11.21 34.07
CA ILE A 111 -0.45 11.38 34.91
C ILE A 111 0.13 12.79 34.76
N ASN A 112 -0.09 13.43 33.61
CA ASN A 112 0.36 14.79 33.32
C ASN A 112 -0.61 15.90 33.82
N VAL A 113 -1.54 15.57 34.72
CA VAL A 113 -2.44 16.51 35.41
C VAL A 113 -1.93 16.80 36.81
#